data_AF-A0A2V9FX19-F1
#
_entry.id   AF-A0A2V9FX19-F1
#
_cell.length_a   1.000
_cell.length_b   1.000
_cell.length_c   1.000
_cell.angle_alpha   90.00
_cell.angle_beta   90.00
_cell.angle_gamma   90.00
#
_symmetry.space_group_name_H-M   'P 1'
#
loop_
_entity.id
_entity.type
_entity.pdbx_description
1 polymer ?
#
loop_
_entity_poly.entity_id
_entity_poly.type
_entity_poly.pdbx_seq_one_letter_code
_entity_poly.pdbx_strand_id
1 'polypeptide(L)'
;MAGDGMDAVKHLVVLMMENRSFDNLLGFLYADVHNRPPINIPASSPGGQPTFDGLVDASTESPFWNPSNPEYFTANAPPVKVFATKGTKGPSPFLAPNHDPHEEFDHITFQILGPQGWTGPQMKGFLVDYITTDPGHPENANQVMECYSPEQVSVISQLAKNFAASDRWFCSTPNQTLPNRAF
;
A
#
# COMPACT_ATOMS: atom_id res chain seq x y z
N MET A 1 24.99 -26.00 -20.23
CA MET A 1 24.49 -24.94 -19.34
C MET A 1 23.36 -24.27 -20.10
N ALA A 2 22.10 -24.49 -19.72
CA ALA A 2 21.03 -23.64 -20.24
C ALA A 2 21.37 -22.22 -19.77
N GLY A 3 21.47 -21.25 -20.70
CA GLY A 3 21.65 -19.85 -20.34
C GLY A 3 20.55 -19.44 -19.36
N ASP A 4 20.83 -18.48 -18.49
CA ASP A 4 19.98 -17.96 -17.41
C ASP A 4 18.62 -17.36 -17.85
N GLY A 5 18.20 -17.62 -19.10
CA GLY A 5 16.98 -17.11 -19.73
C GLY A 5 17.08 -15.65 -20.16
N MET A 6 18.04 -14.88 -19.66
CA MET A 6 18.18 -13.46 -19.95
C MET A 6 18.53 -13.22 -21.41
N ASP A 7 19.36 -14.07 -22.00
CA ASP A 7 19.75 -14.01 -23.42
C ASP A 7 18.55 -14.10 -24.39
N ALA A 8 17.42 -14.64 -23.94
CA ALA A 8 16.19 -14.75 -24.73
C ALA A 8 15.38 -13.44 -24.77
N VAL A 9 15.58 -12.52 -23.82
CA VAL A 9 14.86 -11.24 -23.76
C VAL A 9 15.49 -10.25 -24.74
N LYS A 10 14.74 -9.85 -25.77
CA LYS A 10 15.21 -8.88 -26.80
C LYS A 10 14.68 -7.46 -26.59
N HIS A 11 13.57 -7.32 -25.89
CA HIS A 11 12.90 -6.05 -25.66
C HIS A 11 12.44 -5.97 -24.21
N LEU A 12 12.68 -4.81 -23.60
CA LEU A 12 12.13 -4.43 -22.31
C LEU A 12 11.21 -3.25 -22.51
N VAL A 13 9.95 -3.38 -22.11
CA VAL A 13 8.98 -2.29 -22.10
C VAL A 13 8.67 -1.96 -20.65
N VAL A 14 8.88 -0.70 -20.27
CA VAL A 14 8.60 -0.21 -18.93
C VAL A 14 7.36 0.66 -18.98
N LEU A 15 6.27 0.19 -18.37
CA LEU A 15 5.08 0.98 -18.11
C LEU A 15 5.21 1.59 -16.72
N MET A 16 5.44 2.90 -16.67
CA MET A 16 5.55 3.65 -15.42
C MET A 16 4.18 4.23 -15.05
N MET A 17 3.58 3.68 -13.99
CA MET A 17 2.34 4.19 -13.40
C MET A 17 2.63 5.33 -12.41
N GLU A 18 1.57 5.89 -11.82
CA GLU A 18 1.65 7.04 -10.92
C GLU A 18 0.77 6.86 -9.68
N ASN A 19 1.27 7.32 -8.54
CA ASN A 19 0.56 7.65 -7.30
C ASN A 19 -0.39 6.58 -6.75
N ARG A 20 0.08 5.33 -6.68
CA ARG A 20 -0.63 4.22 -6.02
C ARG A 20 0.34 3.36 -5.22
N SER A 21 0.00 3.09 -3.95
CA SER A 21 0.78 2.20 -3.09
C SER A 21 0.49 0.73 -3.43
N PHE A 22 1.40 -0.15 -3.01
CA PHE A 22 1.22 -1.60 -3.15
C PHE A 22 -0.08 -2.08 -2.50
N ASP A 23 -0.31 -1.70 -1.23
CA ASP A 23 -1.51 -2.10 -0.50
C ASP A 23 -2.79 -1.61 -1.16
N ASN A 24 -2.78 -0.40 -1.73
CA ASN A 24 -3.95 0.15 -2.40
C ASN A 24 -4.36 -0.64 -3.65
N LEU A 25 -3.43 -1.20 -4.43
CA LEU A 25 -3.75 -1.96 -5.64
C LEU A 25 -3.78 -3.48 -5.45
N LEU A 26 -2.85 -4.01 -4.65
CA LEU A 26 -2.55 -5.43 -4.56
C LEU A 26 -2.63 -5.98 -3.13
N GLY A 27 -2.83 -5.11 -2.12
CA GLY A 27 -2.85 -5.53 -0.71
C GLY A 27 -3.79 -6.71 -0.46
N PHE A 28 -4.99 -6.67 -1.04
CA PHE A 28 -5.99 -7.74 -0.87
C PHE A 28 -5.95 -8.86 -1.92
N LEU A 29 -4.91 -8.93 -2.77
CA LEU A 29 -4.84 -9.91 -3.89
C LEU A 29 -4.95 -11.37 -3.42
N TYR A 30 -4.36 -11.67 -2.26
CA TYR A 30 -4.27 -12.99 -1.63
C TYR A 30 -4.79 -12.96 -0.17
N ALA A 31 -5.78 -12.11 0.12
CA ALA A 31 -6.31 -11.94 1.48
C ALA A 31 -7.09 -13.16 2.01
N ASP A 32 -7.65 -13.98 1.11
CA ASP A 32 -8.24 -15.27 1.46
C ASP A 32 -7.11 -16.27 1.75
N VAL A 33 -7.12 -16.87 2.94
CA VAL A 33 -6.10 -17.83 3.40
C VAL A 33 -5.95 -19.05 2.49
N HIS A 34 -6.98 -19.37 1.70
CA HIS A 34 -6.99 -20.44 0.71
C HIS A 34 -6.48 -20.00 -0.67
N ASN A 35 -6.28 -18.70 -0.89
CA ASN A 35 -5.76 -18.11 -2.11
C ASN A 35 -4.35 -17.58 -1.84
N ARG A 36 -3.32 -18.33 -2.22
CA ARG A 36 -1.91 -17.95 -2.09
C ARG A 36 -1.23 -17.90 -3.46
N PRO A 37 -0.15 -17.13 -3.62
CA PRO A 37 0.67 -17.26 -4.82
C PRO A 37 1.14 -18.72 -4.96
N PRO A 38 1.28 -19.24 -6.18
CA PRO A 38 1.74 -20.62 -6.39
C PRO A 38 3.23 -20.78 -6.06
N ILE A 39 4.02 -19.70 -6.14
CA ILE A 39 5.47 -19.70 -5.94
C ILE A 39 5.97 -18.32 -5.48
N ASN A 40 7.00 -18.28 -4.63
CA ASN A 40 7.86 -17.11 -4.45
C ASN A 40 9.24 -17.38 -5.05
N ILE A 41 9.84 -16.35 -5.63
CA ILE A 41 11.22 -16.39 -6.11
C ILE A 41 11.97 -15.19 -5.49
N PRO A 42 13.00 -15.43 -4.65
CA PRO A 42 13.37 -16.72 -4.09
C PRO A 42 12.27 -17.30 -3.18
N ALA A 43 12.32 -18.61 -2.92
CA ALA A 43 11.39 -19.23 -1.98
C ALA A 43 11.59 -18.65 -0.57
N SER A 44 10.50 -18.32 0.12
CA SER A 44 10.53 -17.68 1.44
C SER A 44 11.18 -18.56 2.53
N SER A 45 11.07 -19.88 2.40
CA SER A 45 11.80 -20.86 3.22
C SER A 45 11.85 -22.24 2.53
N PRO A 46 12.86 -23.08 2.82
CA PRO A 46 12.94 -24.43 2.25
C PRO A 46 11.72 -25.28 2.62
N GLY A 47 10.93 -25.69 1.62
CA GLY A 47 9.69 -26.46 1.82
C GLY A 47 8.54 -25.66 2.45
N GLY A 48 8.70 -24.35 2.61
CA GLY A 48 7.65 -23.46 3.09
C GLY A 48 6.56 -23.24 2.07
N GLN A 49 5.36 -22.93 2.56
CA GLN A 49 4.28 -22.45 1.70
C GLN A 49 4.64 -21.06 1.17
N PRO A 50 4.29 -20.73 -0.08
CA PRO A 50 4.43 -19.38 -0.59
C PRO A 50 3.69 -18.36 0.28
N THR A 51 4.29 -17.18 0.42
CA THR A 51 3.83 -16.03 1.19
C THR A 51 3.58 -14.84 0.27
N PHE A 52 2.79 -13.88 0.73
CA PHE A 52 2.59 -12.61 0.07
C PHE A 52 2.47 -11.53 1.13
N ASP A 53 3.30 -10.48 1.06
CA ASP A 53 3.30 -9.37 2.01
C ASP A 53 2.16 -8.39 1.69
N GLY A 54 0.92 -8.86 1.87
CA GLY A 54 -0.29 -8.08 1.64
C GLY A 54 -1.16 -7.90 2.90
N LEU A 55 -2.35 -7.38 2.68
CA LEU A 55 -3.39 -7.17 3.67
C LEU A 55 -4.27 -8.41 3.82
N VAL A 56 -4.90 -8.50 4.99
CA VAL A 56 -5.94 -9.49 5.30
C VAL A 56 -7.25 -8.78 5.62
N ASP A 57 -8.37 -9.48 5.47
CA ASP A 57 -9.67 -8.92 5.80
C ASP A 57 -9.69 -8.35 7.22
N ALA A 58 -10.21 -7.13 7.34
CA ALA A 58 -10.17 -6.38 8.59
C ALA A 58 -10.92 -7.13 9.70
N SER A 59 -10.27 -7.25 10.85
CA SER A 59 -10.83 -7.72 12.11
C SER A 59 -10.41 -6.75 13.23
N THR A 60 -11.01 -6.88 14.41
CA THR A 60 -10.60 -6.08 15.59
C THR A 60 -9.13 -6.29 15.97
N GLU A 61 -8.56 -7.43 15.54
CA GLU A 61 -7.17 -7.82 15.76
C GLU A 61 -6.24 -7.45 14.59
N SER A 62 -6.76 -6.86 13.51
CA SER A 62 -5.96 -6.48 12.35
C SER A 62 -4.90 -5.45 12.75
N PRO A 63 -3.62 -5.63 12.39
CA PRO A 63 -2.57 -4.64 12.65
C PRO A 63 -2.67 -3.43 11.71
N PHE A 64 -3.43 -3.57 10.62
CA PHE A 64 -3.54 -2.60 9.53
C PHE A 64 -4.59 -1.54 9.83
N TRP A 65 -4.21 -0.55 10.63
CA TRP A 65 -5.05 0.59 10.98
C TRP A 65 -4.23 1.86 11.15
N ASN A 66 -4.83 3.02 10.93
CA ASN A 66 -4.29 4.33 11.30
C ASN A 66 -5.28 5.06 12.24
N PRO A 67 -4.79 5.86 13.19
CA PRO A 67 -5.62 6.74 14.02
C PRO A 67 -6.23 7.85 13.16
N SER A 68 -7.48 8.22 13.41
CA SER A 68 -8.08 9.43 12.82
C SER A 68 -7.89 10.68 13.68
N ASN A 69 -7.40 10.52 14.91
CA ASN A 69 -7.25 11.59 15.90
C ASN A 69 -5.76 11.93 16.15
N PRO A 70 -5.30 13.17 15.88
CA PRO A 70 -3.91 13.59 16.13
C PRO A 70 -3.45 13.44 17.59
N GLU A 71 -4.37 13.54 18.56
CA GLU A 71 -4.11 13.44 20.00
C GLU A 71 -3.54 12.08 20.42
N TYR A 72 -3.72 11.05 19.58
CA TYR A 72 -3.09 9.76 19.75
C TYR A 72 -1.56 9.88 19.84
N PHE A 73 -0.97 10.74 19.01
CA PHE A 73 0.48 10.90 18.97
C PHE A 73 1.04 11.63 20.19
N THR A 74 0.24 12.49 20.83
CA THR A 74 0.66 13.23 22.03
C THR A 74 0.28 12.51 23.32
N ALA A 75 -0.18 11.24 23.25
CA ALA A 75 -0.69 10.45 24.36
C ALA A 75 -1.85 11.11 25.14
N ASN A 76 -2.54 12.06 24.52
CA ASN A 76 -3.65 12.80 25.13
C ASN A 76 -4.98 12.04 24.99
N ALA A 77 -5.05 11.05 24.09
CA ALA A 77 -6.23 10.23 23.88
C ALA A 77 -5.85 8.82 23.37
N PRO A 78 -6.67 7.78 23.64
CA PRO A 78 -6.55 6.50 22.96
C PRO A 78 -6.78 6.66 21.43
N PRO A 79 -6.29 5.72 20.60
CA PRO A 79 -6.49 5.80 19.15
C PRO A 79 -7.95 5.56 18.77
N VAL A 80 -8.49 6.44 17.93
CA VAL A 80 -9.70 6.19 17.14
C VAL A 80 -9.25 5.47 15.87
N LYS A 81 -9.30 4.14 15.89
CA LYS A 81 -8.74 3.31 14.82
C LYS A 81 -9.63 3.30 13.58
N VAL A 82 -9.01 3.51 12.42
CA VAL A 82 -9.59 3.26 11.11
C VAL A 82 -8.75 2.19 10.43
N PHE A 83 -9.39 1.06 10.11
CA PHE A 83 -8.71 -0.10 9.54
C PHE A 83 -8.60 0.02 8.01
N ALA A 84 -7.55 -0.55 7.45
CA ALA A 84 -7.47 -0.77 6.01
C ALA A 84 -8.60 -1.70 5.57
N THR A 85 -9.32 -1.35 4.50
CA THR A 85 -10.48 -2.13 4.04
C THR A 85 -10.39 -2.49 2.57
N LYS A 86 -10.93 -3.67 2.24
CA LYS A 86 -11.05 -4.17 0.88
C LYS A 86 -12.25 -3.54 0.20
N GLY A 87 -12.02 -2.97 -0.97
CA GLY A 87 -13.01 -2.31 -1.79
C GLY A 87 -13.14 -0.83 -1.45
N THR A 88 -12.94 0.02 -2.45
CA THR A 88 -13.24 1.46 -2.35
C THR A 88 -14.74 1.70 -2.46
N LYS A 89 -15.24 2.72 -1.75
CA LYS A 89 -16.67 3.01 -1.60
C LYS A 89 -17.04 4.34 -2.27
N GLY A 90 -18.33 4.63 -2.24
CA GLY A 90 -18.86 5.92 -2.71
C GLY A 90 -19.16 5.98 -4.21
N PRO A 91 -19.57 7.16 -4.70
CA PRO A 91 -20.06 7.33 -6.07
C PRO A 91 -18.95 7.31 -7.13
N SER A 92 -17.68 7.52 -6.73
CA SER A 92 -16.51 7.49 -7.62
C SER A 92 -15.42 6.56 -7.08
N PRO A 93 -15.69 5.23 -7.02
CA PRO A 93 -14.81 4.28 -6.33
C PRO A 93 -13.40 4.21 -6.94
N PHE A 94 -13.25 4.52 -8.23
CA PHE A 94 -11.96 4.55 -8.93
C PHE A 94 -11.15 5.83 -8.73
N LEU A 95 -11.71 6.78 -7.98
CA LEU A 95 -11.07 8.03 -7.57
C LEU A 95 -10.89 8.06 -6.06
N ALA A 96 -10.82 6.93 -5.37
CA ALA A 96 -10.49 6.89 -3.94
C ALA A 96 -8.99 6.57 -3.77
N PRO A 97 -8.25 7.32 -2.94
CA PRO A 97 -8.62 8.62 -2.33
C PRO A 97 -8.87 9.71 -3.39
N ASN A 98 -9.81 10.63 -3.10
CA ASN A 98 -10.28 11.67 -4.02
C ASN A 98 -9.43 12.94 -4.06
N HIS A 99 -8.55 13.10 -3.07
CA HIS A 99 -7.45 14.05 -3.10
C HIS A 99 -6.15 13.27 -3.19
N ASP A 100 -5.14 13.86 -3.82
CA ASP A 100 -3.81 13.27 -3.81
C ASP A 100 -3.28 13.30 -2.36
N PRO A 101 -2.90 12.15 -1.79
CA PRO A 101 -2.22 12.15 -0.51
C PRO A 101 -0.91 12.91 -0.62
N HIS A 102 -0.54 13.62 0.44
CA HIS A 102 0.74 14.30 0.47
C HIS A 102 1.90 13.33 0.19
N GLU A 103 2.79 13.73 -0.70
CA GLU A 103 3.90 12.90 -1.21
C GLU A 103 5.27 13.55 -1.04
N GLU A 104 5.30 14.77 -0.50
CA GLU A 104 6.53 15.48 -0.17
C GLU A 104 7.27 14.77 0.97
N PHE A 105 8.60 14.93 0.98
CA PHE A 105 9.48 14.22 1.91
C PHE A 105 9.07 14.38 3.39
N ASP A 106 8.68 15.59 3.80
CA ASP A 106 8.27 15.86 5.18
C ASP A 106 6.96 15.13 5.53
N HIS A 107 6.02 15.06 4.58
CA HIS A 107 4.76 14.35 4.75
C HIS A 107 4.97 12.83 4.76
N ILE A 108 5.74 12.25 3.83
CA ILE A 108 6.05 10.81 3.86
C ILE A 108 6.80 10.45 5.16
N THR A 109 7.71 11.32 5.62
CA THR A 109 8.39 11.14 6.91
C THR A 109 7.39 11.15 8.06
N PHE A 110 6.43 12.08 8.08
CA PHE A 110 5.34 12.11 9.04
C PHE A 110 4.48 10.83 8.99
N GLN A 111 4.13 10.36 7.80
CA GLN A 111 3.28 9.17 7.63
C GLN A 111 3.95 7.90 8.20
N ILE A 112 5.25 7.74 7.92
CA ILE A 112 6.06 6.58 8.33
C ILE A 112 6.47 6.65 9.80
N LEU A 113 7.02 7.79 10.25
CA LEU A 113 7.65 7.96 11.56
C LEU A 113 6.74 8.63 12.61
N GLY A 114 5.64 9.24 12.18
CA GLY A 114 4.77 10.07 13.02
C GLY A 114 5.32 11.48 13.28
N PRO A 115 4.49 12.40 13.84
CA PRO A 115 4.82 13.81 14.07
C PRO A 115 6.02 14.08 15.00
N GLN A 116 6.46 13.10 15.79
CA GLN A 116 7.40 13.31 16.90
C GLN A 116 8.73 12.57 16.70
N GLY A 117 8.99 11.98 15.53
CA GLY A 117 10.25 11.29 15.25
C GLY A 117 10.47 10.07 16.16
N TRP A 118 9.52 9.12 16.14
CA TRP A 118 9.50 7.95 17.03
C TRP A 118 10.67 6.96 16.82
N THR A 119 10.80 6.02 17.75
CA THR A 119 11.79 4.93 17.87
C THR A 119 11.80 3.88 16.73
N GLY A 120 11.26 4.22 15.56
CA GLY A 120 11.13 3.36 14.38
C GLY A 120 9.87 3.67 13.56
N PRO A 121 9.73 3.08 12.36
CA PRO A 121 8.58 3.30 11.48
C PRO A 121 7.31 2.66 12.05
N GLN A 122 6.41 3.48 12.60
CA GLN A 122 5.14 3.01 13.15
C GLN A 122 4.04 2.86 12.09
N MET A 123 4.18 3.55 10.96
CA MET A 123 3.22 3.52 9.86
C MET A 123 1.80 3.96 10.28
N LYS A 124 1.71 4.91 11.23
CA LYS A 124 0.45 5.39 11.80
C LYS A 124 0.09 6.82 11.40
N GLY A 125 0.93 7.54 10.65
CA GLY A 125 0.67 8.94 10.31
C GLY A 125 -0.25 9.15 9.10
N PHE A 126 -0.52 8.12 8.29
CA PHE A 126 -1.18 8.24 6.98
C PHE A 126 -2.54 8.94 7.04
N LEU A 127 -3.43 8.53 7.94
CA LEU A 127 -4.78 9.08 7.99
C LEU A 127 -4.79 10.51 8.54
N VAL A 128 -4.04 10.79 9.60
CA VAL A 128 -3.96 12.15 10.17
C VAL A 128 -3.34 13.14 9.19
N ASP A 129 -2.33 12.71 8.43
CA ASP A 129 -1.73 13.53 7.39
C ASP A 129 -2.71 13.73 6.22
N TYR A 130 -3.40 12.68 5.78
CA TYR A 130 -4.37 12.81 4.68
C TYR A 130 -5.55 13.73 5.01
N ILE A 131 -5.99 13.81 6.28
CA ILE A 131 -7.03 14.76 6.72
C ILE A 131 -6.67 16.21 6.35
N THR A 132 -5.39 16.58 6.26
CA THR A 132 -4.98 17.95 5.93
C THR A 132 -5.14 18.30 4.45
N THR A 133 -5.37 17.32 3.57
CA THR A 133 -5.58 17.54 2.12
C THR A 133 -6.93 18.20 1.82
N ASP A 134 -7.95 17.95 2.64
CA ASP A 134 -9.26 18.62 2.58
C ASP A 134 -9.81 18.87 4.01
N PRO A 135 -9.34 19.93 4.69
CA PRO A 135 -9.80 20.27 6.04
C PRO A 135 -11.29 20.59 6.12
N GLY A 136 -11.97 20.84 4.99
CA GLY A 136 -13.40 21.11 4.93
C GLY A 136 -14.26 19.86 5.08
N HIS A 137 -13.72 18.68 4.76
CA HIS A 137 -14.44 17.41 4.79
C HIS A 137 -13.60 16.26 5.39
N PRO A 138 -13.16 16.39 6.66
CA PRO A 138 -12.29 15.40 7.30
C PRO A 138 -12.93 14.00 7.40
N GLU A 139 -14.26 13.90 7.34
CA GLU A 139 -14.99 12.62 7.30
C GLU A 139 -14.69 11.78 6.05
N ASN A 140 -14.25 12.41 4.95
CA ASN A 140 -13.87 11.73 3.72
C ASN A 140 -12.46 11.13 3.78
N ALA A 141 -11.65 11.52 4.77
CA ALA A 141 -10.26 11.10 4.87
C ALA A 141 -10.09 9.58 5.00
N ASN A 142 -11.11 8.87 5.50
CA ASN A 142 -11.10 7.41 5.62
C ASN A 142 -10.86 6.70 4.27
N GLN A 143 -11.11 7.36 3.14
CA GLN A 143 -10.82 6.83 1.80
C GLN A 143 -9.34 6.46 1.61
N VAL A 144 -8.40 7.11 2.30
CA VAL A 144 -6.97 6.74 2.21
C VAL A 144 -6.69 5.34 2.78
N MET A 145 -7.58 4.85 3.64
CA MET A 145 -7.55 3.50 4.21
C MET A 145 -8.34 2.49 3.37
N GLU A 146 -8.97 2.91 2.26
CA GLU A 146 -9.64 2.01 1.33
C GLU A 146 -8.66 1.53 0.26
N CYS A 147 -8.58 0.22 0.07
CA CYS A 147 -7.77 -0.41 -0.95
C CYS A 147 -8.68 -1.06 -1.99
N TYR A 148 -8.29 -1.00 -3.26
CA TYR A 148 -9.07 -1.61 -4.32
C TYR A 148 -9.23 -3.12 -4.10
N SER A 149 -10.43 -3.61 -4.36
CA SER A 149 -10.63 -5.06 -4.43
C SER A 149 -10.02 -5.61 -5.73
N PRO A 150 -9.66 -6.91 -5.77
CA PRO A 150 -9.17 -7.52 -7.00
C PRO A 150 -10.14 -7.41 -8.18
N GLU A 151 -11.44 -7.27 -7.93
CA GLU A 151 -12.47 -7.09 -8.94
C GLU A 151 -12.49 -5.66 -9.48
N GLN A 152 -12.24 -4.65 -8.63
CA GLN A 152 -12.17 -3.26 -9.03
C GLN A 152 -10.95 -2.99 -9.94
N VAL A 153 -9.80 -3.57 -9.61
CA VAL A 153 -8.56 -3.46 -10.42
C VAL A 153 -8.25 -4.75 -11.19
N SER A 154 -9.28 -5.37 -11.76
CA SER A 154 -9.23 -6.70 -12.37
C SER A 154 -8.09 -6.93 -13.37
N VAL A 155 -7.76 -5.94 -14.20
CA VAL A 155 -6.65 -6.07 -15.16
C VAL A 155 -5.31 -6.22 -14.42
N ILE A 156 -5.03 -5.34 -13.45
CA ILE A 156 -3.78 -5.38 -12.68
C ILE A 156 -3.72 -6.66 -11.84
N SER A 157 -4.84 -7.04 -11.20
CA SER A 157 -4.91 -8.27 -10.40
C SER A 157 -4.72 -9.54 -11.24
N GLN A 158 -5.26 -9.58 -12.46
CA GLN A 158 -5.03 -10.71 -13.36
C GLN A 158 -3.59 -10.76 -13.86
N LEU A 159 -2.97 -9.62 -14.17
CA LEU A 159 -1.55 -9.58 -14.49
C LEU A 159 -0.70 -10.11 -13.32
N ALA A 160 -0.96 -9.66 -12.10
CA ALA A 160 -0.23 -10.12 -10.91
C ALA A 160 -0.42 -11.63 -10.63
N LYS A 161 -1.59 -12.21 -10.95
CA LYS A 161 -1.87 -13.65 -10.77
C LYS A 161 -1.29 -14.54 -11.86
N ASN A 162 -1.18 -14.03 -13.09
CA ASN A 162 -0.73 -14.83 -14.24
C ASN A 162 0.75 -14.59 -14.60
N PHE A 163 1.37 -13.54 -14.05
CA PHE A 163 2.78 -13.21 -14.22
C PHE A 163 3.46 -13.07 -12.85
N ALA A 164 4.59 -12.36 -12.80
CA ALA A 164 5.29 -12.10 -11.55
C ALA A 164 4.85 -10.75 -10.94
N ALA A 165 4.73 -10.72 -9.62
CA ALA A 165 4.59 -9.50 -8.83
C ALA A 165 5.69 -9.47 -7.76
N SER A 166 6.23 -8.28 -7.48
CA SER A 166 7.15 -8.06 -6.37
C SER A 166 6.40 -7.36 -5.24
N ASP A 167 6.32 -8.01 -4.08
CA ASP A 167 5.69 -7.50 -2.86
C ASP A 167 6.68 -6.78 -1.92
N ARG A 168 7.95 -6.67 -2.36
CA ARG A 168 9.03 -5.98 -1.64
C ARG A 168 9.84 -5.06 -2.56
N TRP A 169 9.13 -4.32 -3.40
CA TRP A 169 9.71 -3.29 -4.27
C TRP A 169 9.42 -1.90 -3.70
N PHE A 170 10.46 -1.17 -3.32
CA PHE A 170 10.35 0.14 -2.70
C PHE A 170 10.90 1.22 -3.63
N CYS A 171 10.33 2.42 -3.52
CA CYS A 171 10.90 3.61 -4.15
C CYS A 171 12.32 3.89 -3.61
N SER A 172 13.17 4.53 -4.41
CA SER A 172 14.55 4.83 -4.02
C SER A 172 14.63 5.88 -2.92
N THR A 173 13.68 6.81 -2.92
CA THR A 173 13.60 7.88 -1.93
C THR A 173 12.16 8.09 -1.46
N PRO A 174 11.89 8.35 -0.17
CA PRO A 174 10.55 8.55 0.37
C PRO A 174 10.02 9.96 0.01
N ASN A 175 9.76 10.20 -1.27
CA ASN A 175 9.28 11.47 -1.79
C ASN A 175 8.46 11.27 -3.09
N GLN A 176 7.99 12.38 -3.62
CA GLN A 176 7.17 12.53 -4.80
C GLN A 176 7.74 11.94 -6.10
N THR A 177 6.99 12.11 -7.18
CA THR A 177 7.25 11.49 -8.48
C THR A 177 8.65 11.78 -9.05
N LEU A 178 9.07 13.05 -9.11
CA LEU A 178 10.26 13.44 -9.91
C LEU A 178 11.57 12.84 -9.40
N PRO A 179 11.91 12.86 -8.09
CA PRO A 179 13.15 12.24 -7.65
C PRO A 179 13.16 10.73 -7.88
N ASN A 180 12.04 10.03 -7.68
CA ASN A 180 11.95 8.59 -7.90
C ASN A 180 12.02 8.18 -9.38
N ARG A 181 11.62 9.05 -10.32
CA ARG A 181 11.80 8.81 -11.76
C ARG A 181 13.23 9.03 -12.25
N ALA A 182 14.08 9.66 -11.45
CA ALA A 182 15.47 9.94 -11.80
C ALA A 182 16.44 8.80 -11.48
N PHE A 183 15.98 7.76 -10.77
CA PHE A 183 16.71 6.52 -10.47
C PHE A 183 16.27 5.38 -11.39
#